data_AF-A0A093ZDJ0-F1
#
_entry.id   AF-A0A093ZDJ0-F1
#
_cell.length_a   1.000
_cell.length_b   1.000
_cell.length_c   1.000
_cell.angle_alpha   90.00
_cell.angle_beta   90.00
_cell.angle_gamma   90.00
#
_symmetry.space_group_name_H-M   'P 1'
#
loop_
_entity.id
_entity.type
_entity.pdbx_description
1 polymer ?
#
loop_
_entity_poly.entity_id
_entity_poly.type
_entity_poly.pdbx_seq_one_letter_code
_entity_poly.pdbx_strand_id
1 'polypeptide(L)'
;MLPSSSSVVFKESTYFSQNGPETPLPSPAEVRARQHHLRYGPIYFESLNLLVKYGKNITIAEGQCLWALRRFLPSQVPVPEVYGWCEDNGEVFIYQELVKGVTLENRWESLVKEEREIVCEQLLVMLLELRNLKQDPKDQFVGHINRQPLLDIVFTADTKPSAGPFASVKEFHDWLSALTKRGMATHWPDPSQIPDPCRHLLPDDSPITFTHADLHPSNIMVSTENPCRVVAIIDWHQSGWYPEYWEYCKAAFTAVPDGEWEMEYIPRFLEVADCFDAWSYYPRAYGY
;
A
#
# COMPACT_ATOMS: atom_id res chain seq x y z
N MET A 1 -17.71 -9.96 4.38
CA MET A 1 -17.82 -8.52 4.70
C MET A 1 -16.64 -8.12 5.55
N LEU A 2 -16.08 -6.93 5.32
CA LEU A 2 -14.98 -6.40 6.14
C LEU A 2 -15.51 -6.00 7.54
N PRO A 3 -14.71 -6.14 8.61
CA PRO A 3 -15.09 -5.63 9.92
C PRO A 3 -15.19 -4.10 9.88
N SER A 4 -16.35 -3.54 10.24
CA SER A 4 -16.64 -2.09 10.11
C SER A 4 -16.55 -1.30 11.41
N SER A 5 -16.31 -1.96 12.54
CA SER A 5 -16.22 -1.31 13.85
C SER A 5 -14.98 -0.41 13.95
N SER A 6 -15.11 0.73 14.64
CA SER A 6 -13.98 1.60 14.98
C SER A 6 -13.03 0.97 16.00
N SER A 7 -13.48 -0.07 16.71
CA SER A 7 -12.64 -0.90 17.57
C SER A 7 -13.00 -2.37 17.45
N VAL A 8 -11.98 -3.22 17.26
CA VAL A 8 -12.14 -4.67 17.16
C VAL A 8 -10.89 -5.36 17.68
N VAL A 9 -11.10 -6.53 18.28
CA VAL A 9 -10.04 -7.43 18.73
C VAL A 9 -10.34 -8.81 18.15
N PHE A 10 -9.39 -9.40 17.42
CA PHE A 10 -9.53 -10.72 16.83
C PHE A 10 -9.02 -11.77 17.80
N LYS A 11 -9.92 -12.28 18.66
CA LYS A 11 -9.58 -13.27 19.69
C LYS A 11 -9.08 -14.60 19.14
N GLU A 12 -9.37 -14.88 17.88
CA GLU A 12 -8.87 -16.03 17.13
C GLU A 12 -7.43 -15.85 16.61
N SER A 13 -6.85 -14.65 16.72
CA SER A 13 -5.51 -14.37 16.19
C SER A 13 -4.40 -15.08 16.96
N THR A 14 -3.25 -15.25 16.31
CA THR A 14 -2.11 -15.94 16.94
C THR A 14 -1.62 -15.25 18.21
N TYR A 15 -1.83 -13.93 18.36
CA TYR A 15 -1.52 -13.17 19.56
C TYR A 15 -2.04 -13.83 20.84
N PHE A 16 -3.32 -14.22 20.86
CA PHE A 16 -3.96 -14.78 22.06
C PHE A 16 -3.55 -16.23 22.32
N SER A 17 -3.20 -16.98 21.27
CA SER A 17 -2.64 -18.32 21.41
C SER A 17 -1.20 -18.30 21.96
N GLN A 18 -0.42 -17.26 21.65
CA GLN A 18 0.98 -17.14 22.05
C GLN A 18 1.16 -16.44 23.41
N ASN A 19 0.34 -15.44 23.71
CA ASN A 19 0.47 -14.60 24.91
C ASN A 19 -0.57 -14.94 26.00
N GLY A 20 -1.56 -15.79 25.70
CA GLY A 20 -2.66 -16.16 26.60
C GLY A 20 -4.00 -15.52 26.20
N PRO A 21 -5.13 -16.25 26.33
CA PRO A 21 -6.44 -15.82 25.81
C PRO A 21 -6.99 -14.54 26.46
N GLU A 22 -6.62 -14.31 27.72
CA GLU A 22 -7.03 -13.15 28.52
C GLU A 22 -6.03 -11.99 28.48
N THR A 23 -4.89 -12.16 27.82
CA THR A 23 -3.86 -11.10 27.73
C THR A 23 -4.38 -9.97 26.85
N PRO A 24 -4.56 -8.74 27.37
CA PRO A 24 -5.07 -7.63 26.58
C PRO A 24 -4.01 -7.11 25.61
N LEU A 25 -4.45 -6.57 24.47
CA LEU A 25 -3.60 -5.72 23.64
C LEU A 25 -3.20 -4.46 24.44
N PRO A 26 -1.99 -3.91 24.26
CA PRO A 26 -1.59 -2.66 24.91
C PRO A 26 -2.58 -1.54 24.65
N SER A 27 -2.99 -0.82 25.69
CA SER A 27 -3.88 0.31 25.57
C SER A 27 -3.26 1.47 24.77
N PRO A 28 -4.07 2.34 24.15
CA PRO A 28 -3.56 3.55 23.49
C PRO A 28 -2.64 4.40 24.38
N ALA A 29 -2.91 4.47 25.68
CA ALA A 29 -2.07 5.18 26.65
C ALA A 29 -0.68 4.53 26.79
N GLU A 30 -0.62 3.19 26.88
CA GLU A 30 0.65 2.46 26.96
C GLU A 30 1.46 2.56 25.66
N VAL A 31 0.78 2.52 24.51
CA VAL A 31 1.40 2.71 23.19
C VAL A 31 2.03 4.10 23.10
N ARG A 32 1.27 5.16 23.43
CA ARG A 32 1.77 6.55 23.42
C ARG A 32 2.91 6.77 24.40
N ALA A 33 2.86 6.16 25.59
CA ALA A 33 3.91 6.29 26.61
C ALA A 33 5.26 5.72 26.14
N ARG A 34 5.26 4.79 25.17
CA ARG A 34 6.48 4.24 24.56
C ARG A 34 7.01 5.06 23.39
N GLN A 35 6.22 6.00 22.85
CA GLN A 35 6.69 6.85 21.77
C GLN A 35 7.70 7.86 22.31
N HIS A 36 8.96 7.68 21.96
CA HIS A 36 9.99 8.69 22.21
C HIS A 36 9.76 9.89 21.29
N HIS A 37 9.77 11.12 21.84
CA HIS A 37 9.49 12.37 21.11
C HIS A 37 10.33 12.61 19.83
N LEU A 38 11.41 11.86 19.62
CA LEU A 38 12.31 11.96 18.46
C LEU A 38 12.16 10.80 17.45
N ARG A 39 11.33 9.80 17.73
CA ARG A 39 11.06 8.67 16.82
C ARG A 39 9.60 8.71 16.39
N TYR A 40 9.37 9.15 15.16
CA TYR A 40 8.13 8.89 14.44
C TYR A 40 8.24 7.52 13.79
N GLY A 41 7.33 6.61 14.11
CA GLY A 41 7.33 5.25 13.56
C GLY A 41 6.54 4.27 14.41
N PRO A 42 6.46 3.00 13.98
CA PRO A 42 5.75 1.97 14.73
C PRO A 42 6.32 1.74 16.13
N ILE A 43 5.46 1.31 17.05
CA ILE A 43 5.83 0.96 18.43
C ILE A 43 5.98 -0.55 18.55
N TYR A 44 7.11 -0.98 19.09
CA TYR A 44 7.48 -2.39 19.20
C TYR A 44 7.22 -2.92 20.61
N PHE A 45 6.58 -4.08 20.68
CA PHE A 45 6.39 -4.89 21.86
C PHE A 45 6.95 -6.29 21.58
N GLU A 46 8.28 -6.40 21.51
CA GLU A 46 8.98 -7.64 21.11
C GLU A 46 8.59 -8.86 21.94
N SER A 47 8.45 -8.68 23.26
CA SER A 47 8.03 -9.75 24.18
C SER A 47 6.63 -10.29 23.91
N LEU A 48 5.81 -9.56 23.13
CA LEU A 48 4.45 -9.92 22.75
C LEU A 48 4.33 -10.28 21.27
N ASN A 49 5.45 -10.31 20.52
CA ASN A 49 5.48 -10.45 19.06
C ASN A 49 4.56 -9.43 18.36
N LEU A 50 4.52 -8.20 18.86
CA LEU A 50 3.53 -7.19 18.47
C LEU A 50 4.22 -5.91 17.98
N LEU A 51 3.70 -5.39 16.88
CA LEU A 51 3.98 -4.06 16.33
C LEU A 51 2.68 -3.26 16.31
N VAL A 52 2.74 -2.01 16.78
CA VAL A 52 1.59 -1.09 16.75
C VAL A 52 1.90 0.09 15.85
N LYS A 53 1.13 0.24 14.76
CA LYS A 53 1.09 1.49 13.99
C LYS A 53 0.02 2.38 14.58
N TYR A 54 0.33 3.64 14.86
CA TYR A 54 -0.71 4.57 15.29
C TYR A 54 -0.45 6.01 14.86
N GLY A 55 -1.53 6.78 14.78
CA GLY A 55 -1.49 8.22 14.52
C GLY A 55 -2.73 8.72 13.80
N LYS A 56 -2.73 10.02 13.49
CA LYS A 56 -3.85 10.70 12.80
C LYS A 56 -4.01 10.32 11.32
N ASN A 57 -2.91 9.91 10.69
CA ASN A 57 -2.90 9.53 9.28
C ASN A 57 -3.02 8.01 9.07
N ILE A 58 -3.05 7.23 10.16
CA ILE A 58 -3.30 5.80 10.10
C ILE A 58 -4.81 5.60 9.94
N THR A 59 -5.21 4.67 9.08
CA THR A 59 -6.63 4.42 8.80
C THR A 59 -7.00 2.98 9.10
N ILE A 60 -8.24 2.75 9.53
CA ILE A 60 -8.79 1.40 9.70
C ILE A 60 -8.74 0.60 8.39
N ALA A 61 -8.71 1.30 7.24
CA ALA A 61 -8.67 0.69 5.92
C ALA A 61 -7.41 -0.16 5.71
N GLU A 62 -6.25 0.24 6.27
CA GLU A 62 -5.03 -0.58 6.26
C GLU A 62 -5.22 -1.88 7.07
N GLY A 63 -5.80 -1.80 8.27
CA GLY A 63 -6.11 -2.97 9.10
C GLY A 63 -7.11 -3.92 8.43
N GLN A 64 -8.13 -3.37 7.76
CA GLN A 64 -9.09 -4.13 6.95
C GLN A 64 -8.42 -4.82 5.76
N CYS A 65 -7.46 -4.16 5.10
CA CYS A 65 -6.70 -4.73 4.00
C CYS A 65 -5.91 -5.96 4.45
N LEU A 66 -5.06 -5.80 5.48
CA LEU A 66 -4.28 -6.91 6.04
C LEU A 66 -5.18 -8.07 6.51
N TRP A 67 -6.28 -7.76 7.20
CA TRP A 67 -7.27 -8.75 7.64
C TRP A 67 -7.89 -9.53 6.48
N ALA A 68 -8.20 -8.85 5.36
CA ALA A 68 -8.79 -9.45 4.18
C ALA A 68 -7.79 -10.31 3.41
N LEU A 69 -6.58 -9.80 3.16
CA LEU A 69 -5.53 -10.54 2.46
C LEU A 69 -5.16 -11.81 3.20
N ARG A 70 -5.04 -11.76 4.53
CA ARG A 70 -4.77 -12.94 5.36
C ARG A 70 -5.85 -14.01 5.24
N ARG A 71 -7.09 -13.64 4.89
CA ARG A 71 -8.23 -14.56 4.74
C ARG A 71 -8.41 -15.06 3.31
N PHE A 72 -8.18 -14.21 2.32
CA PHE A 72 -8.41 -14.54 0.92
C PHE A 72 -7.18 -15.16 0.26
N LEU A 73 -5.97 -14.81 0.70
CA LEU A 73 -4.69 -15.26 0.15
C LEU A 73 -3.72 -15.76 1.25
N PRO A 74 -4.18 -16.60 2.22
CA PRO A 74 -3.40 -16.97 3.41
C PRO A 74 -2.05 -17.63 3.12
N SER A 75 -1.94 -18.33 1.98
CA SER A 75 -0.75 -19.09 1.59
C SER A 75 0.02 -18.46 0.43
N GLN A 76 -0.59 -17.48 -0.24
CA GLN A 76 -0.08 -16.88 -1.48
C GLN A 76 0.65 -15.58 -1.20
N VAL A 77 0.07 -14.71 -0.36
CA VAL A 77 0.61 -13.38 -0.09
C VAL A 77 0.84 -13.25 1.41
N PRO A 78 2.10 -13.39 1.87
CA PRO A 78 2.39 -13.23 3.29
C PRO A 78 2.23 -11.75 3.68
N VAL A 79 1.39 -11.50 4.67
CA VAL A 79 1.16 -10.17 5.26
C VAL A 79 1.16 -10.30 6.78
N PRO A 80 1.51 -9.24 7.54
CA PRO A 80 1.37 -9.25 8.99
C PRO A 80 -0.06 -9.62 9.40
N GLU A 81 -0.19 -10.55 10.35
CA GLU A 81 -1.51 -10.81 10.94
C GLU A 81 -1.97 -9.62 11.78
N VAL A 82 -3.20 -9.14 11.55
CA VAL A 82 -3.81 -8.10 12.39
C VAL A 82 -4.48 -8.74 13.60
N TYR A 83 -4.10 -8.30 14.79
CA TYR A 83 -4.65 -8.73 16.07
C TYR A 83 -5.85 -7.89 16.49
N GLY A 84 -5.93 -6.65 15.99
CA GLY A 84 -7.06 -5.76 16.20
C GLY A 84 -6.74 -4.33 15.79
N TRP A 85 -7.71 -3.44 15.97
CA TRP A 85 -7.51 -2.00 15.88
C TRP A 85 -8.46 -1.27 16.82
N CYS A 86 -8.14 -0.02 17.11
CA CYS A 86 -9.05 0.89 17.81
C CYS A 86 -8.81 2.34 17.40
N GLU A 87 -9.82 3.17 17.60
CA GLU A 87 -9.71 4.62 17.54
C GLU A 87 -9.73 5.20 18.95
N ASP A 88 -8.81 6.10 19.25
CA ASP A 88 -8.74 6.82 20.53
C ASP A 88 -8.26 8.24 20.30
N ASN A 89 -9.04 9.24 20.73
CA ASN A 89 -8.72 10.67 20.62
C ASN A 89 -8.38 11.14 19.18
N GLY A 90 -9.07 10.59 18.17
CA GLY A 90 -8.87 10.93 16.76
C GLY A 90 -7.60 10.34 16.14
N GLU A 91 -6.98 9.36 16.81
CA GLU A 91 -5.89 8.56 16.26
C GLU A 91 -6.34 7.11 16.11
N VAL A 92 -5.93 6.45 15.03
CA VAL A 92 -6.15 5.03 14.83
C VAL A 92 -4.91 4.26 15.30
N PHE A 93 -5.13 3.11 15.93
CA PHE A 93 -4.13 2.15 16.36
C PHE A 93 -4.38 0.83 15.66
N ILE A 94 -3.41 0.32 14.91
CA ILE A 94 -3.43 -1.01 14.29
C ILE A 94 -2.43 -1.89 15.04
N TYR A 95 -2.93 -2.96 15.64
CA TYR A 95 -2.15 -3.96 16.34
C TYR A 95 -1.91 -5.13 15.39
N GLN A 96 -0.66 -5.39 15.04
CA GLN A 96 -0.30 -6.42 14.07
C GLN A 96 0.95 -7.19 14.49
N GLU A 97 1.14 -8.34 13.85
CA GLU A 97 2.31 -9.18 14.01
C GLU A 97 3.61 -8.40 13.81
N LEU A 98 4.54 -8.56 14.75
CA LEU A 98 5.93 -8.18 14.54
C LEU A 98 6.61 -9.25 13.67
N VAL A 99 6.59 -9.03 12.35
CA VAL A 99 7.20 -9.96 11.39
C VAL A 99 8.69 -10.12 11.66
N LYS A 100 9.14 -11.36 11.81
CA LYS A 100 10.56 -11.70 11.98
C LYS A 100 11.26 -11.75 10.63
N GLY A 101 12.11 -10.78 10.36
CA GLY A 101 12.89 -10.69 9.14
C GLY A 101 13.62 -9.35 9.06
N VAL A 102 14.18 -9.07 7.89
CA VAL A 102 14.77 -7.77 7.55
C VAL A 102 14.14 -7.27 6.26
N THR A 103 14.14 -5.97 6.03
CA THR A 103 13.67 -5.44 4.74
C THR A 103 14.60 -5.89 3.62
N LEU A 104 14.05 -6.06 2.42
CA LEU A 104 14.82 -6.40 1.23
C LEU A 104 15.86 -5.32 0.97
N GLU A 105 15.50 -4.04 1.14
CA GLU A 105 16.42 -2.90 1.08
C GLU A 105 17.66 -3.11 1.95
N ASN A 106 17.47 -3.45 3.23
CA ASN A 106 18.60 -3.64 4.17
C ASN A 106 19.45 -4.88 3.84
N ARG A 107 18.86 -5.89 3.21
CA ARG A 107 19.55 -7.13 2.83
C ARG A 107 20.15 -7.07 1.42
N TRP A 108 19.74 -6.10 0.60
CA TRP A 108 19.94 -6.08 -0.86
C TRP A 108 21.39 -6.25 -1.30
N GLU A 109 22.30 -5.48 -0.68
CA GLU A 109 23.74 -5.51 -0.96
C GLU A 109 24.42 -6.83 -0.60
N SER A 110 23.80 -7.63 0.28
CA SER A 110 24.32 -8.93 0.70
C SER A 110 23.86 -10.09 -0.19
N LEU A 111 22.82 -9.89 -1.01
CA LEU A 111 22.24 -10.93 -1.84
C LEU A 111 23.03 -11.06 -3.15
N VAL A 112 23.39 -12.29 -3.52
CA VAL A 112 23.93 -12.56 -4.85
C VAL A 112 22.82 -12.50 -5.91
N LYS A 113 23.19 -12.39 -7.18
CA LYS A 113 22.24 -12.21 -8.29
C LYS A 113 21.15 -13.28 -8.29
N GLU A 114 21.53 -14.54 -8.11
CA GLU A 114 20.61 -15.68 -8.09
C GLU A 114 19.58 -15.56 -6.96
N GLU A 115 19.97 -15.04 -5.80
CA GLU A 115 19.05 -14.82 -4.67
C GLU A 115 18.08 -13.67 -4.94
N ARG A 116 18.55 -12.59 -5.59
CA ARG A 116 17.70 -11.47 -6.01
C ARG A 116 16.67 -11.91 -7.06
N GLU A 117 17.08 -12.76 -8.00
CA GLU A 117 16.18 -13.35 -9.00
C GLU A 117 15.13 -14.26 -8.34
N ILE A 118 15.52 -15.09 -7.37
CA ILE A 118 14.59 -15.91 -6.57
C ILE A 118 13.59 -15.06 -5.78
N VAL A 119 13.99 -13.88 -5.29
CA VAL A 119 13.05 -12.93 -4.66
C VAL A 119 12.07 -12.39 -5.69
N CYS A 120 12.53 -12.02 -6.89
CA CYS A 120 11.65 -11.54 -7.97
C CYS A 120 10.63 -12.61 -8.41
N GLU A 121 11.04 -13.88 -8.51
CA GLU A 121 10.12 -14.99 -8.80
C GLU A 121 9.02 -15.13 -7.75
N GLN A 122 9.37 -14.98 -6.46
CA GLN A 122 8.39 -14.99 -5.36
C GLN A 122 7.42 -13.79 -5.47
N LEU A 123 7.93 -12.59 -5.72
CA LEU A 123 7.11 -11.39 -5.90
C LEU A 123 6.15 -11.51 -7.09
N LEU A 124 6.61 -12.06 -8.21
CA LEU A 124 5.78 -12.30 -9.39
C LEU A 124 4.58 -13.18 -9.03
N VAL A 125 4.81 -14.30 -8.35
CA VAL A 125 3.72 -15.20 -7.91
C VAL A 125 2.76 -14.47 -6.98
N MET A 126 3.26 -13.72 -6.00
CA MET A 126 2.43 -12.96 -5.06
C MET A 126 1.56 -11.92 -5.78
N LEU A 127 2.11 -11.20 -6.75
CA LEU A 127 1.41 -10.16 -7.50
C LEU A 127 0.37 -10.74 -8.45
N LEU A 128 0.64 -11.89 -9.07
CA LEU A 128 -0.37 -12.61 -9.87
C LEU A 128 -1.56 -13.03 -9.01
N GLU A 129 -1.32 -13.49 -7.77
CA GLU A 129 -2.38 -13.86 -6.83
C GLU A 129 -3.18 -12.64 -6.34
N LEU A 130 -2.53 -11.49 -6.12
CA LEU A 130 -3.23 -10.22 -5.84
C LEU A 130 -4.11 -9.79 -7.00
N ARG A 131 -3.61 -9.85 -8.23
CA ARG A 131 -4.37 -9.53 -9.46
C ARG A 131 -5.54 -10.47 -9.70
N ASN A 132 -5.49 -11.69 -9.16
CA ASN A 132 -6.59 -12.65 -9.20
C ASN A 132 -7.72 -12.32 -8.22
N LEU A 133 -7.52 -11.44 -7.24
CA LEU A 133 -8.64 -10.89 -6.48
C LEU A 133 -9.55 -10.11 -7.43
N LYS A 134 -10.83 -10.46 -7.46
CA LYS A 134 -11.83 -9.81 -8.30
C LYS A 134 -12.91 -9.14 -7.46
N GLN A 135 -13.31 -7.95 -7.88
CA GLN A 135 -14.55 -7.32 -7.42
C GLN A 135 -15.75 -8.03 -8.03
N ASP A 136 -16.95 -7.74 -7.51
CA ASP A 136 -18.18 -8.11 -8.21
C ASP A 136 -18.18 -7.42 -9.59
N PRO A 137 -18.30 -8.16 -10.72
CA PRO A 137 -18.33 -7.57 -12.05
C PRO A 137 -19.45 -6.54 -12.25
N LYS A 138 -20.49 -6.54 -11.40
CA LYS A 138 -21.60 -5.58 -11.45
C LYS A 138 -21.39 -4.35 -10.56
N ASP A 139 -20.37 -4.34 -9.71
CA ASP A 139 -20.07 -3.26 -8.77
C ASP A 139 -18.56 -3.01 -8.71
N GLN A 140 -17.96 -2.75 -9.87
CA GLN A 140 -16.55 -2.37 -9.97
C GLN A 140 -16.37 -0.90 -9.58
N PHE A 141 -15.25 -0.61 -8.91
CA PHE A 141 -14.83 0.74 -8.57
C PHE A 141 -13.30 0.84 -8.47
N VAL A 142 -12.79 2.05 -8.62
CA VAL A 142 -11.40 2.42 -8.27
C VAL A 142 -11.46 3.11 -6.91
N GLY A 143 -10.78 2.58 -5.91
CA GLY A 143 -10.96 3.00 -4.51
C GLY A 143 -10.30 2.06 -3.53
N HIS A 144 -10.22 2.46 -2.26
CA HIS A 144 -9.65 1.62 -1.21
C HIS A 144 -10.51 0.36 -0.99
N ILE A 145 -9.96 -0.69 -0.35
CA ILE A 145 -10.66 -1.98 -0.12
C ILE A 145 -12.08 -1.87 0.46
N ASN A 146 -12.35 -0.80 1.24
CA ASN A 146 -13.63 -0.51 1.87
C ASN A 146 -14.47 0.53 1.10
N ARG A 147 -14.19 0.72 -0.19
CA ARG A 147 -14.86 1.66 -1.09
C ARG A 147 -14.71 3.13 -0.68
N GLN A 148 -13.69 3.47 0.12
CA GLN A 148 -13.32 4.83 0.46
C GLN A 148 -12.33 5.41 -0.58
N PRO A 149 -12.05 6.73 -0.53
CA PRO A 149 -11.03 7.33 -1.39
C PRO A 149 -9.68 6.62 -1.25
N LEU A 150 -8.94 6.54 -2.35
CA LEU A 150 -7.57 6.04 -2.37
C LEU A 150 -6.66 6.92 -1.52
N LEU A 151 -5.58 6.30 -1.01
CA LEU A 151 -4.65 6.94 -0.07
C LEU A 151 -3.21 7.07 -0.60
N ASP A 152 -2.99 6.87 -1.91
CA ASP A 152 -1.67 7.06 -2.50
C ASP A 152 -1.14 8.47 -2.22
N ILE A 153 0.11 8.55 -1.74
CA ILE A 153 0.74 9.80 -1.35
C ILE A 153 0.84 10.80 -2.51
N VAL A 154 0.93 10.33 -3.75
CA VAL A 154 0.98 11.18 -4.96
C VAL A 154 -0.20 12.14 -5.01
N PHE A 155 -1.36 11.73 -4.51
CA PHE A 155 -2.58 12.51 -4.59
C PHE A 155 -3.29 12.76 -3.25
N THR A 156 -2.74 12.30 -2.13
CA THR A 156 -3.19 12.67 -0.78
C THR A 156 -2.37 13.82 -0.21
N ALA A 157 -2.94 15.03 -0.25
CA ALA A 157 -2.49 16.18 0.52
C ALA A 157 -3.74 16.96 0.96
N ASP A 158 -3.68 17.66 2.10
CA ASP A 158 -4.84 18.35 2.69
C ASP A 158 -5.52 19.36 1.73
N THR A 159 -4.79 19.83 0.72
CA THR A 159 -5.26 20.79 -0.30
C THR A 159 -5.92 20.12 -1.51
N LYS A 160 -5.82 18.79 -1.64
CA LYS A 160 -6.31 18.00 -2.76
C LYS A 160 -7.70 17.43 -2.44
N PRO A 161 -8.59 17.31 -3.44
CA PRO A 161 -9.87 16.64 -3.24
C PRO A 161 -9.64 15.15 -2.95
N SER A 162 -10.63 14.48 -2.39
CA SER A 162 -10.57 13.03 -2.18
C SER A 162 -10.47 12.27 -3.52
N ALA A 163 -9.65 11.23 -3.55
CA ALA A 163 -9.42 10.36 -4.70
C ALA A 163 -10.44 9.21 -4.75
N GLY A 164 -11.68 9.54 -5.13
CA GLY A 164 -12.71 8.54 -5.37
C GLY A 164 -13.60 8.25 -4.15
N PRO A 165 -14.25 7.08 -4.08
CA PRO A 165 -14.18 6.01 -5.08
C PRO A 165 -14.71 6.47 -6.45
N PHE A 166 -14.13 5.97 -7.53
CA PHE A 166 -14.55 6.25 -8.91
C PHE A 166 -15.28 5.03 -9.50
N ALA A 167 -16.26 5.25 -10.37
CA ALA A 167 -16.99 4.17 -11.00
C ALA A 167 -16.24 3.51 -12.17
N SER A 168 -15.17 4.16 -12.67
CA SER A 168 -14.36 3.64 -13.76
C SER A 168 -12.92 4.17 -13.73
N VAL A 169 -12.02 3.49 -14.45
CA VAL A 169 -10.65 3.96 -14.68
C VAL A 169 -10.63 5.30 -15.40
N LYS A 170 -11.53 5.50 -16.37
CA LYS A 170 -11.71 6.79 -17.05
C LYS A 170 -12.00 7.94 -16.08
N GLU A 171 -12.93 7.75 -15.14
CA GLU A 171 -13.26 8.78 -14.14
C GLU A 171 -12.07 9.11 -13.24
N PHE A 172 -11.29 8.10 -12.87
CA PHE A 172 -10.05 8.30 -12.13
C PHE A 172 -9.02 9.11 -12.93
N HIS A 173 -8.82 8.82 -14.22
CA HIS A 173 -7.93 9.60 -15.08
C HIS A 173 -8.41 11.03 -15.33
N ASP A 174 -9.73 11.22 -15.51
CA ASP A 174 -10.33 12.55 -15.63
C ASP A 174 -10.08 13.37 -14.35
N TRP A 175 -10.16 12.71 -13.18
CA TRP A 175 -9.84 13.33 -11.90
C TRP A 175 -8.36 13.70 -11.76
N LEU A 176 -7.43 12.83 -12.17
CA LEU A 176 -6.00 13.15 -12.23
C LEU A 176 -5.77 14.38 -13.12
N SER A 177 -6.31 14.39 -14.33
CA SER A 177 -6.22 15.55 -15.23
C SER A 177 -6.76 16.83 -14.60
N ALA A 178 -7.93 16.76 -13.96
CA ALA A 178 -8.51 17.92 -13.29
C ALA A 178 -7.63 18.46 -12.14
N LEU A 179 -6.88 17.59 -11.47
CA LEU A 179 -6.00 17.99 -10.38
C LEU A 179 -4.84 18.87 -10.85
N THR A 180 -4.27 18.59 -12.04
CA THR A 180 -3.19 19.40 -12.64
C THR A 180 -3.61 20.84 -12.96
N LYS A 181 -4.92 21.08 -13.06
CA LYS A 181 -5.52 22.35 -13.47
C LYS A 181 -5.87 23.24 -12.28
N ARG A 182 -5.75 22.73 -11.05
CA ARG A 182 -6.09 23.51 -9.84
C ARG A 182 -5.15 24.69 -9.66
N GLY A 183 -5.70 25.80 -9.18
CA GLY A 183 -4.95 27.03 -8.93
C GLY A 183 -4.65 27.87 -10.19
N MET A 184 -4.97 27.38 -11.38
CA MET A 184 -4.68 28.06 -12.65
C MET A 184 -5.78 29.05 -13.09
N ALA A 185 -6.82 29.23 -12.27
CA ALA A 185 -7.97 30.08 -12.57
C ALA A 185 -7.62 31.57 -12.80
N THR A 186 -6.48 32.01 -12.27
CA THR A 186 -5.95 33.37 -12.48
C THR A 186 -5.40 33.57 -13.89
N HIS A 187 -4.95 32.51 -14.55
CA HIS A 187 -4.38 32.54 -15.90
C HIS A 187 -5.37 32.02 -16.96
N TRP A 188 -6.24 31.09 -16.58
CA TRP A 188 -7.28 30.51 -17.43
C TRP A 188 -8.66 30.61 -16.74
N PRO A 189 -9.57 31.47 -17.23
CA PRO A 189 -10.92 31.59 -16.68
C PRO A 189 -11.75 30.30 -16.81
N ASP A 190 -11.45 29.49 -17.83
CA ASP A 190 -12.09 28.21 -18.10
C ASP A 190 -11.06 27.07 -17.98
N PRO A 191 -11.10 26.28 -16.88
CA PRO A 191 -10.18 25.17 -16.68
C PRO A 191 -10.23 24.10 -17.78
N SER A 192 -11.33 23.99 -18.52
CA SER A 192 -11.44 23.02 -19.64
C SER A 192 -10.50 23.35 -20.80
N GLN A 193 -10.06 24.61 -20.89
CA GLN A 193 -9.12 25.10 -21.91
C GLN A 193 -7.66 24.87 -21.53
N ILE A 194 -7.37 24.46 -20.30
CA ILE A 194 -6.02 24.14 -19.87
C ILE A 194 -5.65 22.79 -20.51
N PRO A 195 -4.64 22.77 -21.41
CA PRO A 195 -4.26 21.55 -22.10
C PRO A 195 -3.68 20.55 -21.09
N ASP A 196 -4.04 19.28 -21.27
CA ASP A 196 -3.39 18.17 -20.62
C ASP A 196 -2.69 17.33 -21.71
N PRO A 197 -1.35 17.41 -21.80
CA PRO A 197 -0.61 16.72 -22.86
C PRO A 197 -0.62 15.20 -22.70
N CYS A 198 -0.93 14.67 -21.51
CA CYS A 198 -0.77 13.25 -21.17
C CYS A 198 -2.11 12.52 -21.03
N ARG A 199 -3.25 13.21 -20.87
CA ARG A 199 -4.55 12.57 -20.62
C ARG A 199 -4.95 11.52 -21.65
N HIS A 200 -4.71 11.78 -22.93
CA HIS A 200 -5.06 10.87 -24.03
C HIS A 200 -4.14 9.64 -24.13
N LEU A 201 -3.02 9.63 -23.40
CA LEU A 201 -2.06 8.53 -23.34
C LEU A 201 -2.33 7.57 -22.17
N LEU A 202 -3.29 7.90 -21.28
CA LEU A 202 -3.70 7.01 -20.21
C LEU A 202 -4.75 5.98 -20.70
N PRO A 203 -4.59 4.69 -20.38
CA PRO A 203 -5.49 3.63 -20.86
C PRO A 203 -6.78 3.55 -20.03
N ASP A 204 -7.82 4.24 -20.49
CA ASP A 204 -9.14 4.34 -19.81
C ASP A 204 -9.87 2.99 -19.63
N ASP A 205 -9.48 1.97 -20.39
CA ASP A 205 -10.02 0.62 -20.40
C ASP A 205 -9.15 -0.40 -19.64
N SER A 206 -8.11 0.07 -18.93
CA SER A 206 -7.24 -0.79 -18.12
C SER A 206 -8.07 -1.59 -17.10
N PRO A 207 -7.79 -2.89 -16.91
CA PRO A 207 -8.45 -3.68 -15.88
C PRO A 207 -8.23 -3.09 -14.49
N ILE A 208 -9.25 -3.18 -13.63
CA ILE A 208 -9.11 -2.80 -12.22
C ILE A 208 -8.61 -4.02 -11.44
N THR A 209 -7.46 -3.90 -10.78
CA THR A 209 -6.84 -4.96 -9.97
C THR A 209 -6.55 -4.47 -8.56
N PHE A 210 -6.35 -5.40 -7.63
CA PHE A 210 -5.92 -5.04 -6.28
C PHE A 210 -4.41 -4.80 -6.29
N THR A 211 -4.00 -3.64 -5.80
CA THR A 211 -2.65 -3.08 -5.97
C THR A 211 -2.14 -2.62 -4.61
N HIS A 212 -0.87 -2.89 -4.32
CA HIS A 212 -0.19 -2.42 -3.11
C HIS A 212 0.08 -0.92 -3.19
N ALA A 213 0.50 -0.44 -4.37
CA ALA A 213 0.78 0.96 -4.70
C ALA A 213 1.95 1.59 -3.92
N ASP A 214 2.81 0.76 -3.32
CA ASP A 214 4.01 1.21 -2.60
C ASP A 214 5.02 0.06 -2.43
N LEU A 215 5.23 -0.73 -3.48
CA LEU A 215 6.05 -1.96 -3.44
C LEU A 215 7.55 -1.66 -3.53
N HIS A 216 8.04 -0.79 -2.64
CA HIS A 216 9.46 -0.46 -2.49
C HIS A 216 10.20 -1.58 -1.71
N PRO A 217 11.52 -1.81 -1.92
CA PRO A 217 12.29 -2.79 -1.16
C PRO A 217 12.24 -2.64 0.37
N SER A 218 11.95 -1.44 0.89
CA SER A 218 11.72 -1.20 2.32
C SER A 218 10.43 -1.84 2.86
N ASN A 219 9.48 -2.14 1.97
CA ASN A 219 8.16 -2.70 2.28
C ASN A 219 8.08 -4.22 1.99
N ILE A 220 9.20 -4.83 1.59
CA ILE A 220 9.32 -6.28 1.37
C ILE A 220 10.19 -6.85 2.49
N MET A 221 9.62 -7.67 3.37
CA MET A 221 10.35 -8.37 4.41
C MET A 221 10.87 -9.70 3.89
N VAL A 222 12.14 -9.99 4.11
CA VAL A 222 12.79 -11.27 3.76
C VAL A 222 13.38 -11.96 4.99
N SER A 223 13.59 -13.27 4.87
CA SER A 223 14.29 -14.08 5.87
C SER A 223 15.68 -13.48 6.17
N THR A 224 16.24 -13.73 7.35
CA THR A 224 17.64 -13.40 7.65
C THR A 224 18.60 -14.49 7.18
N GLU A 225 18.11 -15.71 7.04
CA GLU A 225 18.87 -16.89 6.66
C GLU A 225 18.74 -17.20 5.17
N ASN A 226 19.61 -18.09 4.69
CA ASN A 226 19.56 -18.64 3.33
C ASN A 226 18.75 -19.94 3.29
N PRO A 227 17.96 -20.18 2.24
CA PRO A 227 17.74 -19.30 1.08
C PRO A 227 16.91 -18.05 1.42
N CYS A 228 17.17 -16.94 0.72
CA CYS A 228 16.39 -15.72 0.85
C CYS A 228 14.93 -15.95 0.42
N ARG A 229 13.99 -15.72 1.35
CA ARG A 229 12.55 -15.88 1.13
C ARG A 229 11.80 -14.64 1.55
N VAL A 230 10.79 -14.24 0.78
CA VAL A 230 9.86 -13.19 1.18
C VAL A 230 8.99 -13.75 2.31
N VAL A 231 9.04 -13.12 3.48
CA VAL A 231 8.31 -13.53 4.69
C VAL A 231 7.12 -12.64 5.00
N ALA A 232 7.08 -11.41 4.46
CA ALA A 232 5.89 -10.57 4.44
C ALA A 232 6.04 -9.42 3.43
N ILE A 233 4.92 -8.95 2.89
CA ILE A 233 4.78 -7.61 2.31
C ILE A 233 4.07 -6.74 3.35
N ILE A 234 4.65 -5.58 3.66
CA ILE A 234 4.18 -4.68 4.72
C ILE A 234 3.80 -3.31 4.15
N ASP A 235 3.12 -2.51 4.96
CA ASP A 235 2.74 -1.14 4.63
C ASP A 235 1.71 -0.97 3.51
N TRP A 236 0.53 -1.55 3.74
CA TRP A 236 -0.59 -1.58 2.80
C TRP A 236 -1.48 -0.32 2.85
N HIS A 237 -1.03 0.78 3.43
CA HIS A 237 -1.88 1.96 3.65
C HIS A 237 -2.29 2.67 2.34
N GLN A 238 -1.49 2.56 1.27
CA GLN A 238 -1.81 3.09 -0.06
C GLN A 238 -2.59 2.10 -0.92
N SER A 239 -2.81 0.88 -0.44
CA SER A 239 -3.39 -0.19 -1.24
C SER A 239 -4.87 0.03 -1.59
N GLY A 240 -5.32 -0.64 -2.64
CA GLY A 240 -6.68 -0.51 -3.11
C GLY A 240 -6.90 -1.14 -4.48
N TRP A 241 -8.04 -0.80 -5.06
CA TRP A 241 -8.40 -1.15 -6.42
C TRP A 241 -7.96 -0.03 -7.36
N TYR A 242 -6.98 -0.31 -8.21
CA TYR A 242 -6.36 0.63 -9.15
C TYR A 242 -6.39 0.07 -10.57
N PRO A 243 -6.13 0.91 -11.60
CA PRO A 243 -5.76 0.42 -12.92
C PRO A 243 -4.53 -0.50 -12.84
N GLU A 244 -4.51 -1.60 -13.59
CA GLU A 244 -3.48 -2.66 -13.48
C GLU A 244 -2.04 -2.14 -13.60
N TYR A 245 -1.82 -1.14 -14.45
CA TYR A 245 -0.50 -0.56 -14.70
C TYR A 245 0.07 0.21 -13.48
N TRP A 246 -0.77 0.54 -12.50
CA TRP A 246 -0.41 1.43 -11.38
C TRP A 246 0.70 0.86 -10.51
N GLU A 247 0.75 -0.48 -10.32
CA GLU A 247 1.80 -1.12 -9.53
C GLU A 247 3.19 -0.90 -10.14
N TYR A 248 3.32 -1.12 -11.46
CA TYR A 248 4.58 -0.85 -12.18
C TYR A 248 4.95 0.62 -12.07
N CYS A 249 4.00 1.51 -12.37
CA CYS A 249 4.28 2.94 -12.38
C CYS A 249 4.75 3.44 -11.01
N LYS A 250 4.10 3.03 -9.93
CA LYS A 250 4.50 3.39 -8.56
C LYS A 250 5.85 2.79 -8.19
N ALA A 251 6.05 1.48 -8.41
CA ALA A 251 7.31 0.82 -8.10
C ALA A 251 8.50 1.48 -8.81
N ALA A 252 8.38 1.74 -10.12
CA ALA A 252 9.41 2.40 -10.91
C ALA A 252 9.63 3.86 -10.46
N PHE A 253 8.56 4.62 -10.22
CA PHE A 253 8.66 6.03 -9.83
C PHE A 253 9.32 6.25 -8.46
N THR A 254 9.13 5.33 -7.53
CA THR A 254 9.76 5.39 -6.19
C THR A 254 11.17 4.81 -6.14
N ALA A 255 11.60 4.12 -7.20
CA ALA A 255 12.94 3.57 -7.28
C ALA A 255 13.98 4.68 -7.50
N VAL A 256 15.24 4.36 -7.19
CA VAL A 256 16.37 5.23 -7.57
C VAL A 256 16.41 5.29 -9.11
N PRO A 257 16.34 6.48 -9.73
CA PRO A 257 16.38 6.61 -11.18
C PRO A 257 17.64 5.99 -11.77
N ASP A 258 17.48 5.24 -12.85
CA ASP A 258 18.53 4.48 -13.54
C ASP A 258 19.23 3.44 -12.64
N GLY A 259 18.65 3.13 -11.48
CA GLY A 259 19.17 2.16 -10.51
C GLY A 259 18.93 0.72 -10.93
N GLU A 260 19.73 -0.21 -10.40
CA GLU A 260 19.58 -1.64 -10.76
C GLU A 260 18.21 -2.20 -10.40
N TRP A 261 17.60 -1.75 -9.29
CA TRP A 261 16.26 -2.18 -8.89
C TRP A 261 15.22 -1.82 -9.94
N GLU A 262 15.24 -0.58 -10.44
CA GLU A 262 14.35 -0.09 -11.48
C GLU A 262 14.58 -0.83 -12.80
N MET A 263 15.83 -0.90 -13.24
CA MET A 263 16.17 -1.31 -14.61
C MET A 263 16.25 -2.82 -14.80
N GLU A 264 16.73 -3.57 -13.80
CA GLU A 264 16.96 -5.02 -13.91
C GLU A 264 15.91 -5.86 -13.19
N TYR A 265 15.38 -5.40 -12.05
CA TYR A 265 14.58 -6.26 -11.16
C TYR A 265 13.07 -6.02 -11.24
N ILE A 266 12.59 -4.76 -11.24
CA ILE A 266 11.16 -4.46 -11.39
C ILE A 266 10.55 -5.14 -12.64
N PRO A 267 11.17 -5.10 -13.84
CA PRO A 267 10.62 -5.73 -15.04
C PRO A 267 10.51 -7.25 -14.98
N ARG A 268 11.12 -7.90 -13.97
CA ARG A 268 11.05 -9.37 -13.80
C ARG A 268 9.77 -9.82 -13.11
N PHE A 269 9.13 -8.96 -12.35
CA PHE A 269 7.91 -9.28 -11.60
C PHE A 269 6.73 -8.35 -11.89
N LEU A 270 6.95 -7.26 -12.63
CA LEU A 270 5.93 -6.36 -13.13
C LEU A 270 6.08 -6.13 -14.63
N GLU A 271 4.96 -6.15 -15.34
CA GLU A 271 4.90 -5.76 -16.74
C GLU A 271 5.15 -4.25 -16.89
N VAL A 272 6.05 -3.89 -17.80
CA VAL A 272 6.40 -2.51 -18.09
C VAL A 272 5.17 -1.80 -18.68
N ALA A 273 4.75 -0.71 -18.05
CA ALA A 273 3.59 0.05 -18.50
C ALA A 273 3.97 1.02 -19.63
N ASP A 274 3.40 0.84 -20.82
CA ASP A 274 3.56 1.76 -21.95
C ASP A 274 3.15 3.21 -21.62
N CYS A 275 2.25 3.38 -20.65
CA CYS A 275 1.78 4.68 -20.21
C CYS A 275 2.66 5.32 -19.12
N PHE A 276 3.79 4.73 -18.72
CA PHE A 276 4.62 5.22 -17.60
C PHE A 276 5.04 6.67 -17.76
N ASP A 277 5.53 7.07 -18.94
CA ASP A 277 5.95 8.45 -19.19
C ASP A 277 4.79 9.43 -19.01
N ALA A 278 3.63 9.10 -19.58
CA ALA A 278 2.41 9.90 -19.46
C ALA A 278 1.87 9.92 -18.02
N TRP A 279 1.98 8.80 -17.30
CA TRP A 279 1.60 8.71 -15.89
C TRP A 279 2.53 9.55 -15.01
N SER A 280 3.85 9.50 -15.25
CA SER A 280 4.86 10.19 -14.43
C SER A 280 4.74 11.71 -14.49
N TYR A 281 4.12 12.25 -15.54
CA TYR A 281 3.76 13.66 -15.64
C TYR A 281 2.90 14.13 -14.45
N TYR A 282 1.93 13.33 -14.00
CA TYR A 282 0.98 13.74 -12.97
C TYR A 282 1.63 13.88 -11.58
N PRO A 283 2.32 12.87 -11.01
CA PRO A 283 3.06 13.04 -9.76
C PRO A 283 4.02 14.24 -9.79
N ARG A 284 4.77 14.40 -10.88
CA ARG A 284 5.70 15.53 -11.06
C ARG A 284 4.97 16.87 -11.07
N ALA A 285 3.84 16.97 -11.76
CA ALA A 285 2.99 18.16 -11.75
C ALA A 285 2.42 18.46 -10.36
N TYR A 286 2.27 17.45 -9.50
CA TYR A 286 1.81 17.60 -8.11
C TYR A 286 2.93 17.87 -7.10
N GLY A 287 4.20 17.90 -7.54
CA GLY A 287 5.36 18.20 -6.71
C GLY A 287 6.09 17.00 -6.10
N TYR A 288 5.95 15.81 -6.70
CA TYR A 288 6.73 14.61 -6.35
C TYR A 288 7.86 14.34 -7.34
#